data_AF-A0A9D1PZL1-F1
#
_entry.id   AF-A0A9D1PZL1-F1
#
_cell.length_a   1.000
_cell.length_b   1.000
_cell.length_c   1.000
_cell.angle_alpha   90.00
_cell.angle_beta   90.00
_cell.angle_gamma   90.00
#
_symmetry.space_group_name_H-M   'P 1'
#
loop_
_entity.id
_entity.type
_entity.pdbx_description
1 polymer ?
#
loop_
_entity_poly.entity_id
_entity_poly.type
_entity_poly.pdbx_seq_one_letter_code
_entity_poly.pdbx_strand_id
1 'polypeptide(L)' 'SIQDYIAPATLLKYDAVDINVYSANIFHTRMMVKDIDLQNYLFKTDVYELPPTVRLEIMDNLRREMIEIFSGKNVY' A
#
# COMPACT_ATOMS: atom_id res chain seq x y z
N SER A 1 5.67 -19.70 -4.67
CA SER A 1 5.06 -18.36 -4.66
C SER A 1 5.76 -17.48 -5.70
N ILE A 2 5.15 -16.41 -6.22
CA ILE A 2 5.93 -15.39 -6.96
C ILE A 2 6.86 -14.64 -5.99
N GLN A 3 6.55 -14.60 -4.69
CA GLN A 3 7.37 -14.00 -3.63
C GLN A 3 8.77 -14.61 -3.55
N ASP A 4 8.95 -15.87 -3.95
CA ASP A 4 10.25 -16.56 -3.94
C ASP A 4 11.28 -15.90 -4.88
N TYR A 5 10.82 -15.07 -5.81
CA TYR A 5 11.66 -14.32 -6.76
C TYR A 5 11.85 -12.85 -6.36
N ILE A 6 11.29 -12.42 -5.23
CA ILE A 6 11.39 -11.05 -4.72
C ILE A 6 12.47 -11.00 -3.63
N ALA A 7 13.30 -9.96 -3.67
CA ALA A 7 14.35 -9.79 -2.67
C ALA A 7 13.76 -9.77 -1.24
N PRO A 8 14.35 -10.49 -0.26
CA PRO A 8 13.84 -10.53 1.11
C PRO A 8 13.70 -9.14 1.76
N ALA A 9 14.64 -8.24 1.47
CA ALA A 9 14.59 -6.86 1.95
C ALA A 9 13.37 -6.08 1.43
N THR A 10 12.89 -6.40 0.22
CA THR A 10 11.65 -5.84 -0.32
C THR A 10 10.45 -6.45 0.39
N LEU A 11 10.38 -7.77 0.54
CA LEU A 11 9.27 -8.44 1.25
C LEU A 11 9.12 -7.99 2.72
N LEU A 12 10.20 -7.56 3.38
CA LEU A 12 10.09 -7.01 4.72
C LEU A 12 9.27 -5.72 4.77
N LYS A 13 9.33 -4.88 3.74
CA LYS A 13 8.64 -3.57 3.66
C LYS A 13 7.17 -3.66 3.27
N TYR A 14 6.75 -4.80 2.73
CA TYR A 14 5.42 -4.98 2.16
C TYR A 14 4.69 -6.18 2.77
N ASP A 15 3.39 -6.07 2.94
CA ASP A 15 2.50 -7.22 3.11
C ASP A 15 2.21 -7.81 1.74
N ALA A 16 2.68 -9.04 1.52
CA ALA A 16 2.56 -9.75 0.25
C ALA A 16 1.56 -10.90 0.37
N VAL A 17 0.66 -11.02 -0.60
CA VAL A 17 -0.35 -12.09 -0.66
C VAL A 17 -0.42 -12.65 -2.08
N ASP A 18 -0.33 -13.97 -2.19
CA ASP A 18 -0.54 -14.67 -3.45
C ASP A 18 -2.02 -14.87 -3.72
N ILE A 19 -2.43 -14.61 -4.96
CA ILE A 19 -3.80 -14.79 -5.40
C ILE A 19 -3.79 -15.65 -6.67
N ASN A 20 -4.60 -16.70 -6.63
CA ASN A 20 -4.84 -17.55 -7.79
C ASN A 20 -6.27 -17.32 -8.31
N VAL A 21 -6.39 -16.79 -9.52
CA VAL A 21 -7.66 -16.54 -10.20
C VAL A 21 -7.81 -17.54 -11.34
N TYR A 22 -8.29 -18.73 -11.00
CA TYR A 22 -8.44 -19.84 -11.95
C TYR A 22 -9.31 -19.48 -13.16
N SER A 23 -10.42 -18.75 -12.96
CA SER A 23 -11.33 -18.36 -14.04
C SER A 23 -10.67 -17.47 -15.09
N ALA A 24 -9.62 -16.75 -14.73
CA ALA A 24 -8.86 -15.89 -15.62
C ALA A 24 -7.52 -16.49 -16.05
N ASN A 25 -7.18 -17.70 -15.59
CA ASN A 25 -5.86 -18.33 -15.76
C ASN A 25 -4.71 -17.42 -15.31
N ILE A 26 -4.90 -16.66 -14.22
CA ILE A 26 -3.91 -15.71 -13.70
C ILE A 26 -3.50 -16.11 -12.28
N PHE A 27 -2.19 -16.12 -12.05
CA PHE A 27 -1.59 -16.18 -10.72
C PHE A 27 -0.70 -14.96 -10.52
N HIS A 28 -0.92 -14.19 -9.46
CA HIS A 28 -0.15 -12.98 -9.15
C HIS A 28 0.02 -12.80 -7.64
N THR A 29 1.06 -12.08 -7.24
CA THR A 29 1.24 -11.61 -5.86
C THR A 29 0.81 -10.15 -5.78
N ARG A 30 -0.07 -9.81 -4.84
CA ARG A 30 -0.35 -8.41 -4.47
C ARG A 30 0.55 -8.01 -3.32
N MET A 31 0.97 -6.74 -3.31
CA MET A 31 1.82 -6.18 -2.26
C MET A 31 1.26 -4.84 -1.80
N MET A 32 1.24 -4.61 -0.49
CA MET A 32 0.88 -3.33 0.12
C MET A 32 2.01 -2.89 1.06
N VAL A 33 2.37 -1.62 1.07
CA VAL A 33 3.41 -1.10 1.98
C VAL A 33 2.91 -1.21 3.42
N LYS A 34 3.74 -1.74 4.34
CA LYS A 34 3.39 -1.88 5.76
C LYS A 34 3.34 -0.54 6.48
N ASP A 35 4.44 0.21 6.39
CA ASP A 35 4.64 1.46 7.10
C ASP A 35 4.62 2.63 6.11
N ILE A 36 3.58 3.44 6.19
CA ILE A 36 3.44 4.63 5.35
C ILE A 36 4.24 5.77 5.97
N ASP A 37 5.29 6.19 5.28
CA ASP A 37 5.95 7.46 5.53
C ASP A 37 5.29 8.55 4.68
N LEU A 38 4.52 9.41 5.35
CA LEU A 38 3.74 10.48 4.73
C LEU A 38 4.60 11.44 3.89
N GLN A 39 5.86 11.65 4.25
CA GLN A 39 6.74 12.58 3.53
C GLN A 39 6.93 12.17 2.07
N ASN A 40 6.85 10.87 1.76
CA ASN A 40 6.96 10.35 0.39
C ASN A 40 5.74 10.66 -0.49
N TYR A 41 4.64 11.14 0.10
CA TYR A 41 3.38 11.41 -0.59
C TYR A 41 3.04 12.91 -0.64
N LEU A 42 3.89 13.77 -0.04
CA LEU A 42 3.74 15.22 -0.09
C LEU A 42 4.64 15.83 -1.16
N PHE A 43 4.14 16.88 -1.83
CA PHE A 43 4.91 17.62 -2.82
C PHE A 43 5.35 18.96 -2.27
N LYS A 44 6.66 19.20 -2.22
CA LYS A 44 7.27 20.50 -1.84
C LYS A 44 6.84 21.04 -0.47
N THR A 45 6.29 20.19 0.40
CA THR A 45 5.83 20.53 1.75
C THR A 45 6.43 19.54 2.72
N ASP A 46 6.92 20.02 3.85
CA ASP A 46 7.38 19.15 4.93
C ASP A 46 6.17 18.72 5.78
N VAL A 47 6.13 17.45 6.19
CA VAL A 47 5.13 16.91 7.11
C VAL A 47 4.98 17.79 8.36
N TYR A 48 6.06 18.38 8.86
CA TYR A 48 6.06 19.24 10.06
C TYR A 48 5.42 20.63 9.85
N GLU A 49 5.26 21.07 8.60
CA GLU A 49 4.56 22.32 8.27
C GLU A 49 3.03 22.17 8.31
N LEU A 50 2.54 20.92 8.24
CA LEU A 50 1.11 20.62 8.28
C LEU A 50 0.59 20.53 9.72
N PRO A 51 -0.61 21.11 10.00
CA PRO A 51 -1.30 20.88 11.26
C PRO A 51 -1.51 19.38 11.52
N PRO A 52 -1.45 18.93 12.79
CA PRO A 52 -1.62 17.52 13.12
C PRO A 52 -2.94 16.91 12.61
N THR A 53 -4.02 17.69 12.60
CA THR A 53 -5.34 17.25 12.12
C THR A 53 -5.33 16.95 10.62
N VAL A 54 -4.74 17.84 9.82
CA VAL A 54 -4.59 17.67 8.36
C VAL A 54 -3.69 16.48 8.06
N ARG A 55 -2.62 16.30 8.85
CA ARG A 55 -1.72 15.15 8.73
C ARG A 55 -2.47 13.83 8.91
N LEU A 56 -3.33 13.75 9.93
CA LEU A 56 -4.14 12.57 10.21
C LEU A 56 -5.14 12.31 9.08
N GLU A 57 -5.82 13.35 8.61
CA GLU A 57 -6.77 13.24 7.51
C GLU A 57 -6.13 12.71 6.22
N ILE A 58 -4.95 13.24 5.83
CA ILE A 58 -4.23 12.76 4.65
C ILE A 58 -3.78 11.30 4.83
N MET A 59 -3.27 10.96 6.02
CA MET A 59 -2.85 9.58 6.32
C MET A 59 -4.03 8.60 6.22
N ASP A 60 -5.20 8.96 6.74
CA ASP A 60 -6.39 8.13 6.70
C ASP A 60 -6.92 7.96 5.26
N ASN A 61 -6.90 9.04 4.46
CA ASN A 61 -7.27 8.99 3.05
C ASN A 61 -6.32 8.09 2.25
N LEU A 62 -5.00 8.21 2.45
CA LEU A 62 -4.00 7.35 1.81
C LEU A 62 -4.21 5.88 2.17
N ARG A 63 -4.42 5.58 3.46
CA ARG A 63 -4.68 4.20 3.91
C ARG A 63 -5.93 3.62 3.28
N ARG A 64 -7.02 4.39 3.23
CA ARG A 64 -8.26 3.97 2.57
C ARG A 64 -8.01 3.61 1.12
N GLU A 65 -7.39 4.49 0.35
CA GLU A 65 -7.12 4.27 -1.06
C GLU A 65 -6.21 3.06 -1.29
N MET A 66 -5.14 2.90 -0.50
CA MET A 66 -4.26 1.72 -0.60
C MET A 66 -5.00 0.41 -0.34
N ILE A 67 -5.91 0.38 0.64
CA ILE A 67 -6.72 -0.81 0.95
C ILE A 67 -7.69 -1.12 -0.21
N GLU A 68 -8.31 -0.10 -0.79
CA GLU A 68 -9.23 -0.26 -1.93
C GLU A 68 -8.50 -0.78 -3.16
N ILE A 69 -7.32 -0.24 -3.47
CA ILE A 69 -6.46 -0.74 -4.56
C ILE A 69 -6.01 -2.18 -4.28
N PHE A 70 -5.55 -2.48 -3.07
CA PHE A 70 -5.06 -3.81 -2.71
C PHE A 70 -6.18 -4.87 -2.76
N SER A 71 -7.38 -4.53 -2.29
CA SER A 71 -8.55 -5.41 -2.35
C SER A 71 -9.15 -5.50 -3.76
N GLY A 72 -8.97 -4.47 -4.58
CA GLY A 72 -9.55 -4.34 -5.92
C GLY A 72 -11.05 -4.04 -5.89
N LYS A 73 -11.54 -3.43 -4.79
CA LYS A 73 -12.95 -3.06 -4.59
C LYS A 73 -13.01 -1.79 -3.74
N ASN A 74 -14.02 -0.96 -3.98
CA ASN A 74 -14.37 0.12 -3.05
C ASN A 74 -15.05 -0.50 -1.83
N VAL A 75 -14.44 -0.32 -0.66
CA VAL A 75 -14.93 -0.88 0.61
C VAL A 75 -15.70 0.16 1.41
N TYR A 76 -15.51 1.45 1.10
CA TYR A 76 -16.11 2.58 1.81
C TYR A 76 -17.02 3.46 0.95
#